data_AF-A0A0C1IN68-F1
#
_entry.id   AF-A0A0C1IN68-F1
#
_cell.length_a   1.000
_cell.length_b   1.000
_cell.length_c   1.000
_cell.angle_alpha   90.00
_cell.angle_beta   90.00
_cell.angle_gamma   90.00
#
_symmetry.space_group_name_H-M   'P 1'
#
loop_
_entity.id
_entity.type
_entity.pdbx_description
1 polymer ?
#
loop_
_entity_poly.entity_id
_entity_poly.type
_entity_poly.pdbx_seq_one_letter_code
_entity_poly.pdbx_strand_id
1 'polypeptide(L)'
;MTNDLIAKAAIDRRLAEIVTPVIEDLGYELVRIRLMSGKATTLQIMADKPEGGIEVDDCAAISNAVSATLDVEDPILDAYALEVSSPGIDRPLTRLKDFDMFEGYEAKLETEELVGGRRRFKGELAGTEEDEVLINIDDQGETVTIGLKFDWLSDAKLVLTDDLIKEMLRQRKEAGTLNEDAFDEIETEESDEENK
;
A
#
# COMPACT_ATOMS: atom_id res chain seq x y z
N MET A 1 7.93 11.34 -16.91
CA MET A 1 8.89 11.09 -15.83
C MET A 1 8.16 10.19 -14.87
N THR A 2 8.81 9.12 -14.40
CA THR A 2 8.16 8.07 -13.61
C THR A 2 8.57 8.32 -12.18
N ASN A 3 7.60 8.60 -11.30
CA ASN A 3 7.88 8.61 -9.88
C ASN A 3 8.27 7.19 -9.41
N ASP A 4 9.33 7.11 -8.61
CA ASP A 4 9.90 5.88 -8.03
C ASP A 4 9.19 5.39 -6.75
N LEU A 5 7.98 5.88 -6.44
CA LEU A 5 7.23 5.48 -5.24
C LEU A 5 6.95 3.96 -5.19
N ILE A 6 6.66 3.33 -6.34
CA ILE A 6 6.50 1.87 -6.43
C ILE A 6 7.81 1.16 -6.08
N ALA A 7 8.96 1.69 -6.51
CA ALA A 7 10.29 1.07 -6.43
C ALA A 7 11.40 2.12 -6.22
N LYS A 8 11.88 2.28 -4.98
CA LYS A 8 12.79 3.38 -4.62
C LYS A 8 14.26 3.10 -4.96
N ALA A 9 14.75 1.90 -4.63
CA ALA A 9 16.15 1.55 -4.90
C ALA A 9 16.34 1.14 -6.36
N ALA A 10 17.58 1.26 -6.88
CA ALA A 10 17.89 0.83 -8.24
C ALA A 10 17.59 -0.67 -8.47
N ILE A 11 17.85 -1.50 -7.46
CA ILE A 11 17.49 -2.92 -7.51
C ILE A 11 15.97 -3.13 -7.49
N ASP A 12 15.22 -2.36 -6.70
CA ASP A 12 13.76 -2.44 -6.68
C ASP A 12 13.18 -2.10 -8.05
N ARG A 13 13.73 -1.10 -8.75
CA ARG A 13 13.27 -0.71 -10.09
C ARG A 13 13.48 -1.83 -11.11
N ARG A 14 14.67 -2.44 -11.10
CA ARG A 14 14.95 -3.61 -11.95
C ARG A 14 14.00 -4.76 -11.65
N LEU A 15 13.71 -5.02 -10.37
CA LEU A 15 12.76 -6.05 -9.97
C LEU A 15 11.33 -5.70 -10.41
N ALA A 16 10.92 -4.44 -10.28
CA ALA A 16 9.62 -3.95 -10.73
C ALA A 16 9.42 -4.18 -12.24
N GLU A 17 10.43 -3.89 -13.06
CA GLU A 17 10.38 -4.13 -14.51
C GLU A 17 10.13 -5.61 -14.87
N ILE A 18 10.66 -6.53 -14.06
CA ILE A 18 10.48 -7.98 -14.24
C ILE A 18 9.10 -8.44 -13.75
N VAL A 19 8.68 -8.01 -12.56
CA VAL A 19 7.47 -8.57 -11.91
C VAL A 19 6.18 -7.87 -12.31
N THR A 20 6.22 -6.61 -12.73
CA THR A 20 5.00 -5.84 -13.07
C THR A 20 4.20 -6.52 -14.18
N PRO A 21 4.79 -6.93 -15.31
CA PRO A 21 4.02 -7.61 -16.37
C PRO A 21 3.37 -8.91 -15.89
N VAL A 22 4.06 -9.67 -15.03
CA VAL A 22 3.54 -10.92 -14.46
C VAL A 22 2.31 -10.67 -13.57
N ILE A 23 2.38 -9.63 -12.74
CA ILE A 23 1.30 -9.23 -11.84
C ILE A 23 0.09 -8.72 -12.66
N GLU A 24 0.35 -7.91 -13.68
CA GLU A 24 -0.68 -7.36 -14.57
C GLU A 24 -1.36 -8.45 -15.43
N ASP A 25 -0.61 -9.43 -15.94
CA ASP A 25 -1.15 -10.56 -16.71
C ASP A 25 -2.12 -11.43 -15.87
N LEU A 26 -1.94 -11.44 -14.55
CA LEU A 26 -2.85 -12.10 -13.61
C LEU A 26 -4.06 -11.25 -13.22
N GLY A 27 -4.15 -10.00 -13.71
CA GLY A 27 -5.25 -9.07 -13.42
C GLY A 27 -5.11 -8.29 -12.11
N TYR A 28 -3.90 -8.25 -11.55
CA TYR A 28 -3.57 -7.45 -10.37
C TYR A 28 -2.69 -6.26 -10.74
N GLU A 29 -2.37 -5.43 -9.77
CA GLU A 29 -1.50 -4.29 -9.97
C GLU A 29 -0.44 -4.23 -8.88
N LEU A 30 0.80 -3.90 -9.29
CA LEU A 30 1.88 -3.69 -8.36
C LEU A 30 1.68 -2.35 -7.62
N VAL A 31 1.54 -2.42 -6.30
CA VAL A 31 1.47 -1.25 -5.43
C VAL A 31 2.86 -0.85 -4.96
N ARG A 32 3.67 -1.81 -4.48
CA ARG A 32 5.01 -1.51 -3.97
C ARG A 32 5.92 -2.73 -4.06
N ILE A 33 7.19 -2.51 -4.35
CA ILE A 33 8.24 -3.53 -4.25
C ILE A 33 9.45 -3.01 -3.49
N ARG A 34 9.99 -3.79 -2.56
CA ARG A 34 11.18 -3.45 -1.78
C ARG A 34 12.04 -4.69 -1.53
N LEU A 35 13.31 -4.62 -1.89
CA LEU A 35 14.33 -5.55 -1.42
C LEU A 35 14.96 -5.01 -0.14
N MET A 36 14.63 -5.64 0.98
CA MET A 36 15.09 -5.20 2.30
C MET A 36 16.17 -6.14 2.81
N SER A 37 17.35 -5.60 3.11
CA SER A 37 18.44 -6.33 3.76
C SER A 37 18.36 -6.17 5.28
N GLY A 38 18.34 -7.29 6.01
CA GLY A 38 18.33 -7.31 7.46
C GLY A 38 19.07 -8.54 8.00
N LYS A 39 18.51 -9.20 9.02
CA LYS A 39 19.01 -10.54 9.46
C LYS A 39 18.84 -11.58 8.36
N ALA A 40 17.78 -11.45 7.57
CA ALA A 40 17.53 -12.15 6.33
C ALA A 40 17.15 -11.11 5.27
N THR A 41 17.44 -11.39 4.01
CA THR A 41 16.98 -10.57 2.90
C THR A 41 15.54 -10.93 2.58
N THR A 42 14.69 -9.93 2.41
CA THR A 42 13.28 -10.12 2.04
C THR A 42 12.96 -9.29 0.81
N LEU A 43 12.39 -9.92 -0.22
CA LEU A 43 11.73 -9.25 -1.32
C LEU A 43 10.24 -9.12 -0.99
N GLN A 44 9.81 -7.93 -0.61
CA GLN A 44 8.41 -7.65 -0.31
C GLN A 44 7.72 -7.05 -1.54
N ILE A 45 6.60 -7.64 -1.92
CA ILE A 45 5.71 -7.19 -2.98
C ILE A 45 4.33 -6.94 -2.37
N MET A 46 3.84 -5.72 -2.53
CA MET A 46 2.45 -5.37 -2.26
C MET A 46 1.72 -5.27 -3.59
N ALA A 47 0.63 -6.02 -3.72
CA ALA A 47 -0.23 -6.01 -4.88
C ALA A 47 -1.68 -5.78 -4.48
N ASP A 48 -2.49 -5.35 -5.42
CA ASP A 48 -3.91 -5.11 -5.22
C ASP A 48 -4.71 -5.37 -6.50
N LYS A 49 -6.03 -5.49 -6.38
CA LYS A 49 -6.91 -5.49 -7.54
C LYS A 49 -7.19 -4.05 -7.97
N PRO A 50 -7.54 -3.79 -9.25
CA PRO A 50 -7.94 -2.46 -9.71
C PRO A 50 -9.09 -1.85 -8.90
N GLU A 51 -10.05 -2.68 -8.49
CA GLU A 51 -11.22 -2.33 -7.67
C GLU A 51 -10.91 -2.33 -6.15
N GLY A 52 -9.69 -2.71 -5.78
CA GLY A 52 -9.26 -2.91 -4.40
C GLY A 52 -9.64 -4.27 -3.81
N GLY A 53 -8.85 -4.71 -2.83
CA GLY A 53 -9.08 -5.95 -2.09
C GLY A 53 -8.40 -7.14 -2.76
N ILE A 54 -7.58 -7.85 -1.98
CA ILE A 54 -6.89 -9.06 -2.43
C ILE A 54 -6.91 -10.07 -1.30
N GLU A 55 -7.23 -11.32 -1.63
CA GLU A 55 -7.34 -12.42 -0.68
C GLU A 55 -6.02 -13.20 -0.55
N VAL A 56 -5.97 -14.13 0.40
CA VAL A 56 -4.78 -14.98 0.61
C VAL A 56 -4.46 -15.81 -0.63
N ASP A 57 -5.48 -16.36 -1.30
CA ASP A 57 -5.30 -17.18 -2.50
C ASP A 57 -4.76 -16.36 -3.68
N ASP A 58 -5.19 -15.10 -3.81
CA ASP A 58 -4.65 -14.17 -4.80
C ASP A 58 -3.16 -13.89 -4.54
N CYS A 59 -2.78 -13.66 -3.28
CA CYS A 59 -1.37 -13.48 -2.90
C CYS A 59 -0.54 -14.73 -3.21
N ALA A 60 -1.10 -15.93 -3.01
CA ALA A 60 -0.45 -17.18 -3.35
C ALA A 60 -0.26 -17.35 -4.87
N ALA A 61 -1.26 -16.97 -5.68
CA ALA A 61 -1.17 -16.99 -7.13
C ALA A 61 -0.05 -16.07 -7.64
N ILE A 62 0.00 -14.83 -7.15
CA ILE A 62 1.07 -13.87 -7.47
C ILE A 62 2.43 -14.41 -7.04
N SER A 63 2.54 -14.92 -5.81
CA SER A 63 3.79 -15.46 -5.27
C SER A 63 4.36 -16.58 -6.15
N ASN A 64 3.53 -17.54 -6.55
CA ASN A 64 3.95 -18.65 -7.42
C ASN A 64 4.42 -18.16 -8.80
N ALA A 65 3.69 -17.26 -9.44
CA ALA A 65 4.03 -16.76 -10.77
C ALA A 65 5.29 -15.88 -10.77
N VAL A 66 5.42 -15.00 -9.77
CA VAL A 66 6.59 -14.15 -9.59
C VAL A 66 7.81 -15.01 -9.27
N SER A 67 7.70 -15.99 -8.37
CA SER A 67 8.80 -16.91 -8.03
C SER A 67 9.33 -17.62 -9.28
N ALA A 68 8.45 -18.18 -10.10
CA ALA A 68 8.84 -18.88 -11.33
C ALA A 68 9.57 -17.95 -12.32
N THR A 69 9.16 -16.68 -12.40
CA THR A 69 9.81 -15.68 -13.27
C THR A 69 11.19 -15.28 -12.72
N LEU A 70 11.28 -15.06 -11.41
CA LEU A 70 12.55 -14.70 -10.75
C LEU A 70 13.56 -15.84 -10.78
N ASP A 71 13.13 -17.11 -10.78
CA ASP A 71 14.01 -18.26 -10.95
C ASP A 71 14.66 -18.31 -12.35
N VAL A 72 14.00 -17.75 -13.38
CA VAL A 72 14.52 -17.70 -14.75
C VAL A 72 15.41 -16.48 -14.97
N GLU A 73 14.97 -15.31 -14.53
CA GLU A 73 15.70 -14.04 -14.70
C GLU A 73 16.86 -13.88 -13.72
N ASP A 74 16.80 -14.58 -12.58
CA ASP A 74 17.75 -14.61 -11.46
C ASP A 74 18.42 -13.24 -11.14
N PRO A 75 17.64 -12.18 -10.85
CA PRO A 75 18.20 -10.84 -10.66
C PRO A 75 18.85 -10.63 -9.28
N ILE A 76 18.62 -11.52 -8.30
CA ILE A 76 19.09 -11.41 -6.91
C ILE A 76 20.00 -12.60 -6.61
N LEU A 77 21.29 -12.34 -6.41
CA LEU A 77 22.31 -13.39 -6.21
C LEU A 77 22.28 -14.02 -4.81
N ASP A 78 21.83 -13.28 -3.81
CA ASP A 78 21.81 -13.73 -2.42
C ASP A 78 20.47 -14.39 -2.09
N ALA A 79 20.47 -15.33 -1.14
CA ALA A 79 19.24 -15.95 -0.65
C ALA A 79 18.29 -14.90 -0.05
N TYR A 80 17.01 -15.00 -0.40
CA TYR A 80 15.97 -14.10 0.09
C TYR A 80 14.66 -14.84 0.35
N ALA A 81 13.80 -14.25 1.18
CA ALA A 81 12.41 -14.65 1.34
C ALA A 81 11.52 -13.79 0.42
N LEU A 82 10.62 -14.42 -0.35
CA LEU A 82 9.59 -13.72 -1.11
C LEU A 82 8.35 -13.54 -0.23
N GLU A 83 7.93 -12.29 -0.03
CA GLU A 83 6.71 -11.94 0.69
C GLU A 83 5.76 -11.21 -0.26
N VAL A 84 4.56 -11.76 -0.45
CA VAL A 84 3.49 -11.13 -1.22
C VAL A 84 2.31 -10.85 -0.31
N SER A 85 1.85 -9.60 -0.30
CA SER A 85 0.73 -9.17 0.54
C SER A 85 -0.16 -8.13 -0.13
N SER A 86 -1.33 -7.90 0.46
CA SER A 86 -2.07 -6.67 0.24
C SER A 86 -1.36 -5.47 0.89
N PRO A 87 -1.65 -4.23 0.46
CA PRO A 87 -1.15 -3.03 1.14
C PRO A 87 -1.81 -2.76 2.51
N GLY A 88 -2.99 -3.33 2.77
CA GLY A 88 -3.70 -3.16 4.04
C GLY A 88 -4.13 -1.71 4.35
N ILE A 89 -4.25 -1.40 5.64
CA ILE A 89 -4.76 -0.10 6.15
C ILE A 89 -3.68 1.00 6.23
N ASP A 90 -2.39 0.65 6.43
CA ASP A 90 -1.25 1.58 6.32
C ASP A 90 -0.80 1.66 4.84
N ARG A 91 -1.78 1.90 3.96
CA ARG A 91 -1.63 1.78 2.51
C ARG A 91 -0.63 2.81 1.97
N PRO A 92 0.45 2.39 1.29
CA PRO A 92 1.28 3.30 0.52
C PRO A 92 0.51 3.77 -0.72
N LEU A 93 0.61 5.07 -1.03
CA LEU A 93 0.04 5.68 -2.22
C LEU A 93 1.17 5.86 -3.22
N THR A 94 1.19 5.06 -4.28
CA THR A 94 2.37 4.97 -5.16
C THR A 94 2.06 5.28 -6.62
N ARG A 95 0.78 5.38 -6.97
CA ARG A 95 0.29 5.64 -8.32
C ARG A 95 -0.66 6.83 -8.26
N LEU A 96 -0.71 7.63 -9.32
CA LEU A 96 -1.61 8.81 -9.39
C LEU A 96 -3.06 8.47 -9.04
N LYS A 97 -3.58 7.37 -9.60
CA LYS A 97 -4.94 6.89 -9.32
C LYS A 97 -5.21 6.55 -7.86
N ASP A 98 -4.18 6.24 -7.06
CA ASP A 98 -4.36 5.97 -5.64
C ASP A 98 -4.82 7.26 -4.92
N PHE A 99 -4.35 8.44 -5.38
CA PHE A 99 -4.73 9.72 -4.76
C PHE A 99 -6.18 10.11 -5.09
N ASP A 100 -6.68 9.76 -6.28
CA ASP A 100 -8.10 9.93 -6.63
C ASP A 100 -8.98 8.93 -5.87
N MET A 101 -8.57 7.66 -5.81
CA MET A 101 -9.32 6.60 -5.15
C MET A 101 -9.53 6.87 -3.65
N PHE A 102 -8.57 7.53 -3.01
CA PHE A 102 -8.62 7.86 -1.59
C PHE A 102 -8.83 9.36 -1.31
N GLU A 103 -9.40 10.09 -2.27
CA GLU A 103 -9.89 11.46 -2.02
C GLU A 103 -10.81 11.49 -0.79
N GLY A 104 -10.68 12.52 0.04
CA GLY A 104 -11.41 12.67 1.30
C GLY A 104 -10.80 11.92 2.49
N TYR A 105 -9.74 11.13 2.30
CA TYR A 105 -9.01 10.50 3.41
C TYR A 105 -7.74 11.25 3.78
N GLU A 106 -7.40 11.18 5.07
CA GLU A 106 -6.17 11.78 5.58
C GLU A 106 -4.94 10.99 5.09
N ALA A 107 -3.96 11.71 4.54
CA ALA A 107 -2.71 11.15 4.04
C ALA A 107 -1.51 11.96 4.56
N LYS A 108 -0.35 11.30 4.52
CA LYS A 108 0.94 11.92 4.77
C LYS A 108 1.78 11.83 3.50
N LEU A 109 2.21 12.98 2.98
CA LEU A 109 3.04 13.10 1.80
C LEU A 109 4.40 13.69 2.18
N GLU A 110 5.48 13.14 1.65
CA GLU A 110 6.83 13.68 1.78
C GLU A 110 7.42 13.96 0.40
N THR A 111 8.01 15.14 0.22
CA THR A 111 8.66 15.58 -1.02
C THR A 111 10.20 15.54 -0.92
N GLU A 112 10.85 15.33 -2.05
CA GLU A 112 12.31 15.42 -2.15
C GLU A 112 12.81 16.85 -1.93
N GLU A 113 12.12 17.81 -2.54
CA GLU A 113 12.46 19.22 -2.50
C GLU A 113 11.57 20.00 -1.52
N LEU A 114 12.01 21.20 -1.11
CA LEU A 114 11.21 22.09 -0.28
C LEU A 114 10.07 22.72 -1.09
N VAL A 115 8.84 22.52 -0.64
CA VAL A 115 7.65 23.21 -1.17
C VAL A 115 7.08 24.09 -0.07
N GLY A 116 7.08 25.40 -0.28
CA GLY A 116 6.63 26.37 0.75
C GLY A 116 7.41 26.29 2.06
N GLY A 117 8.70 25.93 2.03
CA GLY A 117 9.56 25.85 3.20
C GLY A 117 9.42 24.57 4.04
N ARG A 118 8.64 23.58 3.58
CA ARG A 118 8.49 22.27 4.23
C ARG A 118 8.59 21.14 3.22
N ARG A 119 8.84 19.93 3.71
CA ARG A 119 8.90 18.69 2.91
C ARG A 119 7.81 17.70 3.26
N ARG A 120 7.13 17.89 4.39
CA ARG A 120 6.13 16.97 4.93
C ARG A 120 4.79 17.66 4.97
N PHE A 121 3.79 16.98 4.42
CA PHE A 121 2.42 17.43 4.32
C PHE A 121 1.55 16.36 4.96
N LYS A 122 0.60 16.79 5.79
CA LYS A 122 -0.38 15.91 6.42
C LYS A 122 -1.72 16.61 6.35
N GLY A 123 -2.71 15.93 5.79
CA GLY A 123 -3.97 16.55 5.46
C GLY A 123 -4.86 15.60 4.66
N GLU A 124 -6.02 16.09 4.26
CA GLU A 124 -7.00 15.34 3.48
C GLU A 124 -6.64 15.38 2.00
N LEU A 125 -6.68 14.22 1.32
CA LEU A 125 -6.50 14.17 -0.12
C LEU A 125 -7.66 14.87 -0.84
N ALA A 126 -7.34 15.72 -1.81
CA ALA A 126 -8.31 16.47 -2.62
C ALA A 126 -8.26 16.06 -4.09
N GLY A 127 -7.89 14.80 -4.36
CA GLY A 127 -7.76 14.23 -5.70
C GLY A 127 -6.46 14.63 -6.42
N THR A 128 -6.48 14.51 -7.74
CA THR A 128 -5.38 14.91 -8.63
C THR A 128 -5.83 15.90 -9.69
N GLU A 129 -4.91 16.78 -10.10
CA GLU A 129 -5.08 17.68 -11.24
C GLU A 129 -3.84 17.59 -12.13
N GLU A 130 -4.01 17.10 -13.37
CA GLU A 130 -2.92 16.84 -14.31
C GLU A 130 -1.81 15.93 -13.74
N ASP A 131 -0.66 16.50 -13.37
CA ASP A 131 0.49 15.82 -12.78
C ASP A 131 0.67 16.16 -11.29
N GLU A 132 -0.32 16.79 -10.66
CA GLU A 132 -0.28 17.21 -9.26
C GLU A 132 -1.24 16.41 -8.38
N VAL A 133 -0.77 16.08 -7.18
CA VAL A 133 -1.56 15.55 -6.08
C VAL A 133 -2.01 16.72 -5.22
N LEU A 134 -3.31 16.85 -5.01
CA LEU A 134 -3.90 17.91 -4.19
C LEU A 134 -4.08 17.44 -2.75
N ILE A 135 -3.64 18.24 -1.79
CA ILE A 135 -3.81 17.97 -0.36
C ILE A 135 -4.31 19.21 0.39
N ASN A 136 -5.40 19.04 1.13
CA ASN A 136 -5.97 20.03 2.03
C ASN A 136 -5.28 19.96 3.38
N ILE A 137 -4.61 21.03 3.78
CA ILE A 137 -3.90 21.13 5.05
C ILE A 137 -4.46 22.25 5.91
N ASP A 138 -4.31 22.12 7.23
CA ASP A 138 -4.55 23.24 8.15
C ASP A 138 -3.31 24.15 8.18
N ASP A 139 -3.52 25.43 7.87
CA ASP A 139 -2.55 26.49 8.12
C ASP A 139 -3.20 27.56 9.00
N GLN A 140 -2.89 27.53 10.29
CA GLN A 140 -3.36 28.50 11.27
C GLN A 140 -4.90 28.60 11.38
N GLY A 141 -5.60 27.47 11.21
CA GLY A 141 -7.06 27.40 11.29
C GLY A 141 -7.80 27.70 9.98
N GLU A 142 -7.07 27.93 8.89
CA GLU A 142 -7.63 27.98 7.53
C GLU A 142 -7.23 26.73 6.75
N THR A 143 -8.19 26.12 6.05
CA THR A 143 -7.90 25.01 5.14
C THR A 143 -7.34 25.56 3.83
N VAL A 144 -6.13 25.11 3.48
CA VAL A 144 -5.45 25.49 2.24
C VAL A 144 -5.20 24.24 1.40
N THR A 145 -5.58 24.27 0.13
CA THR A 145 -5.25 23.23 -0.84
C THR A 145 -3.87 23.50 -1.44
N ILE A 146 -2.99 22.50 -1.40
CA ILE A 146 -1.66 22.56 -2.03
C ILE A 146 -1.60 21.50 -3.13
N GLY A 147 -1.21 21.93 -4.34
CA GLY A 147 -0.80 21.05 -5.41
C GLY A 147 0.67 20.67 -5.27
N LEU A 148 0.95 19.37 -5.24
CA LEU A 148 2.30 18.81 -5.21
C LEU A 148 2.50 18.00 -6.49
N LYS A 149 3.48 18.38 -7.32
CA LYS A 149 3.85 17.56 -8.47
C LYS A 149 4.13 16.13 -8.02
N PHE A 150 3.49 15.19 -8.69
CA PHE A 150 3.61 13.77 -8.38
C PHE A 150 5.07 13.36 -8.39
N ASP A 151 5.85 13.77 -9.40
CA ASP A 151 7.29 13.46 -9.51
C ASP A 151 8.16 13.98 -8.35
N TRP A 152 7.68 14.91 -7.52
CA TRP A 152 8.41 15.38 -6.33
C TRP A 152 8.18 14.51 -5.10
N LEU A 153 7.17 13.64 -5.12
CA LEU A 153 6.82 12.81 -3.96
C LEU A 153 7.87 11.72 -3.75
N SER A 154 8.47 11.74 -2.57
CA SER A 154 9.43 10.75 -2.09
C SER A 154 8.79 9.67 -1.22
N ASP A 155 7.65 9.98 -0.59
CA ASP A 155 6.86 9.05 0.21
C ASP A 155 5.41 9.52 0.27
N ALA A 156 4.46 8.59 0.23
CA ALA A 156 3.06 8.90 0.38
C ALA A 156 2.31 7.69 0.94
N LYS A 157 1.46 7.92 1.94
CA LYS A 157 0.65 6.87 2.56
C LYS A 157 -0.57 7.44 3.26
N LEU A 158 -1.60 6.60 3.40
CA LEU A 158 -2.77 6.93 4.21
C LEU A 158 -2.39 7.02 5.70
N VAL A 159 -3.09 7.89 6.40
CA VAL A 159 -3.05 7.98 7.85
C VAL A 159 -4.17 7.10 8.40
N LEU A 160 -3.83 6.24 9.35
CA LEU A 160 -4.80 5.38 10.00
C LEU A 160 -5.72 6.20 10.93
N THR A 161 -6.85 6.64 10.39
CA THR A 161 -7.92 7.34 11.13
C THR A 161 -9.08 6.41 11.44
N ASP A 162 -9.90 6.75 12.43
CA ASP A 162 -11.09 5.96 12.78
C ASP A 162 -12.07 5.84 11.60
N ASP A 163 -12.19 6.89 10.78
CA ASP A 163 -13.09 6.90 9.64
C ASP A 163 -12.57 6.02 8.50
N LEU A 164 -11.24 6.00 8.29
CA LEU A 164 -10.61 5.05 7.36
C LEU A 164 -10.80 3.60 7.84
N ILE A 165 -10.63 3.34 9.14
CA ILE A 165 -10.84 2.00 9.71
C ILE A 165 -12.29 1.54 9.48
N LYS A 166 -13.27 2.39 9.81
CA LYS A 166 -14.69 2.06 9.63
C LYS A 166 -15.02 1.76 8.18
N GLU A 167 -14.52 2.57 7.25
CA GLU A 167 -14.77 2.34 5.83
C GLU A 167 -14.16 1.02 5.35
N MET A 168 -12.89 0.77 5.67
CA MET A 168 -12.20 -0.45 5.27
C MET A 168 -12.89 -1.72 5.80
N LEU A 169 -13.42 -1.67 7.03
CA LEU A 169 -14.22 -2.76 7.60
C LEU A 169 -15.57 -2.91 6.89
N ARG A 170 -16.21 -1.79 6.52
CA ARG A 170 -17.48 -1.79 5.77
C ARG A 170 -17.30 -2.42 4.38
N GLN A 171 -16.28 -2.00 3.64
CA GLN A 171 -15.98 -2.52 2.30
C GLN A 171 -15.68 -4.03 2.33
N ARG A 172 -14.93 -4.51 3.33
CA ARG A 172 -14.72 -5.95 3.52
C ARG A 172 -16.03 -6.70 3.74
N LYS A 173 -16.91 -6.18 4.62
CA LYS A 173 -18.22 -6.77 4.87
C LYS A 173 -19.10 -6.81 3.62
N GLU A 174 -19.14 -5.72 2.85
CA GLU A 174 -19.91 -5.59 1.62
C GLU A 174 -19.38 -6.50 0.49
N ALA A 175 -18.06 -6.69 0.40
CA ALA A 175 -17.42 -7.62 -0.53
C ALA A 175 -17.66 -9.11 -0.20
N GLY A 176 -18.40 -9.42 0.86
CA GLY A 176 -18.72 -10.80 1.24
C GLY A 176 -17.54 -11.59 1.81
N THR A 177 -16.46 -10.90 2.21
CA THR A 177 -15.23 -11.53 2.74
C THR A 177 -15.35 -11.99 4.20
N LEU A 178 -16.46 -11.67 4.87
CA LEU A 178 -16.81 -12.18 6.19
C LEU A 178 -17.99 -13.14 6.03
N ASN A 179 -17.70 -14.43 5.87
CA ASN A 179 -18.71 -15.46 6.08
C ASN A 179 -18.85 -15.66 7.59
N GLU A 180 -19.84 -15.02 8.22
CA GLU A 180 -20.14 -15.16 9.65
C GLU A 180 -20.38 -16.64 10.03
N ASP A 181 -20.78 -17.50 9.07
CA ASP A 181 -20.98 -18.95 9.27
C ASP A 181 -19.67 -19.78 9.21
N ALA A 182 -18.55 -19.17 8.83
CA ALA A 182 -17.24 -19.82 8.74
C ALA A 182 -16.34 -19.58 9.97
N PHE A 183 -16.84 -18.84 10.97
CA PHE A 183 -16.16 -18.65 12.23
C PHE A 183 -16.77 -19.55 13.29
N ASP A 184 -15.93 -20.26 14.04
CA ASP A 184 -16.37 -20.99 15.22
C ASP A 184 -16.85 -20.00 16.29
N GLU A 185 -17.86 -20.42 17.06
CA GLU A 185 -18.40 -19.65 18.19
C GLU A 185 -17.26 -19.37 19.18
N ILE A 186 -17.08 -18.10 19.58
CA ILE A 186 -16.01 -17.73 20.53
C ILE A 186 -16.37 -18.30 21.90
N GLU A 187 -15.76 -19.42 22.27
CA GLU A 187 -15.82 -19.94 23.63
C GLU A 187 -14.95 -19.08 24.54
N THR A 188 -15.58 -18.17 25.29
CA THR A 188 -14.94 -17.50 26.43
C THR A 188 -14.97 -18.44 27.63
N GLU A 189 -13.82 -19.02 27.99
CA GLU A 189 -13.66 -19.63 29.31
C GLU A 189 -13.66 -18.50 30.36
N GLU A 190 -14.75 -18.36 31.11
CA GLU A 190 -14.72 -17.62 32.37
C GLU A 190 -13.78 -18.38 33.30
N SER A 191 -12.60 -17.83 33.55
CA SER A 191 -11.74 -18.33 34.63
C SER A 191 -12.49 -18.11 35.94
N ASP A 192 -13.03 -19.18 36.52
CA ASP A 192 -13.53 -19.18 37.88
C ASP A 192 -12.42 -18.65 38.80
N GLU A 193 -12.57 -17.44 39.31
CA GLU A 193 -11.83 -16.97 40.47
C GLU A 193 -12.22 -17.88 41.66
N GLU A 194 -11.49 -18.98 41.83
CA GLU A 194 -11.54 -19.79 43.06
C GLU A 194 -11.06 -18.94 44.23
N ASN A 195 -12.05 -18.37 44.89
CA ASN A 195 -12.02 -17.78 46.21
C ASN A 195 -11.31 -18.72 47.20
N LYS A 196 -10.14 -18.31 47.72
CA LYS A 196 -9.53 -18.93 48.91
C LYS A 196 -8.72 -17.95 49.75
#